data_AF-A0A956AK97-F1
#
_entry.id   AF-A0A956AK97-F1
#
_cell.length_a   1.000
_cell.length_b   1.000
_cell.length_c   1.000
_cell.angle_alpha   90.00
_cell.angle_beta   90.00
_cell.angle_gamma   90.00
#
_symmetry.space_group_name_H-M   'P 1'
#
loop_
_entity.id
_entity.type
_entity.pdbx_description
1 polymer ?
#
loop_
_entity_poly.entity_id
_entity_poly.type
_entity_poly.pdbx_seq_one_letter_code
_entity_poly.pdbx_strand_id
1 'polypeptide(L)'
;MFAVLDPPAGLGAAGIVDYVLNTAALGNLSEHAAIYWPRVKVLNPSRSVFGSSDQLVVAPSGIIAGVFSRTDGGRPGGVYDPPAGIDKGRMFGVLGFETDEVLEERKRDLVYPKRINPLTTGPGLPRYIDGSRTLKGDGNFPYVAERRGVSFIERSLKQGLQFARHKNNTEGLRAQVRRTITAFLLTQMNNGAFRSREPDKAFFV
;
A
#
# COMPACT_ATOMS: atom_id res chain seq x y z
N MET A 1 -5.70 8.18 -6.09
CA MET A 1 -4.92 7.15 -6.83
C MET A 1 -3.70 6.82 -5.98
N PHE A 2 -3.21 5.58 -6.00
CA PHE A 2 -2.00 5.16 -5.26
C PHE A 2 -1.11 4.35 -6.20
N ALA A 3 0.16 4.73 -6.32
CA ALA A 3 1.13 4.10 -7.22
C ALA A 3 2.00 3.09 -6.46
N VAL A 4 2.12 1.90 -7.02
CA VAL A 4 3.06 0.87 -6.56
C VAL A 4 4.25 0.89 -7.50
N LEU A 5 5.42 1.27 -6.99
CA LEU A 5 6.63 1.42 -7.77
C LEU A 5 7.51 0.18 -7.65
N ASP A 6 8.18 -0.14 -8.75
CA ASP A 6 9.10 -1.26 -8.87
C ASP A 6 10.55 -0.81 -8.76
N PRO A 7 11.45 -1.67 -8.23
CA PRO A 7 12.87 -1.42 -8.24
C PRO A 7 13.43 -1.80 -9.63
N PRO A 8 14.48 -1.11 -10.11
CA PRO A 8 15.25 -1.56 -11.25
C PRO A 8 15.82 -2.97 -11.03
N ALA A 9 16.05 -3.70 -12.12
CA ALA A 9 16.58 -5.06 -12.07
C ALA A 9 18.02 -5.12 -11.54
N GLY A 10 18.31 -6.16 -10.76
CA GLY A 10 19.66 -6.50 -10.31
C GLY A 10 20.22 -5.63 -9.17
N LEU A 11 19.41 -4.76 -8.56
CA LEU A 11 19.88 -3.90 -7.47
C LEU A 11 19.91 -4.63 -6.11
N GLY A 12 21.07 -4.65 -5.47
CA GLY A 12 21.23 -4.96 -4.05
C GLY A 12 20.80 -3.80 -3.13
N ALA A 13 20.98 -3.94 -1.82
CA ALA A 13 20.46 -2.98 -0.84
C ALA A 13 21.05 -1.56 -1.02
N ALA A 14 22.37 -1.46 -1.23
CA ALA A 14 23.02 -0.17 -1.46
C ALA A 14 22.57 0.47 -2.79
N GLY A 15 22.42 -0.35 -3.83
CA GLY A 15 21.99 0.11 -5.16
C GLY A 15 20.56 0.64 -5.16
N ILE A 16 19.62 -0.02 -4.47
CA ILE A 16 18.24 0.49 -4.38
C ILE A 16 18.15 1.78 -3.56
N VAL A 17 18.99 1.94 -2.52
CA VAL A 17 19.08 3.18 -1.76
C VAL A 17 19.57 4.32 -2.63
N ASP A 18 20.66 4.11 -3.36
CA ASP A 18 21.20 5.11 -4.29
C ASP A 18 20.18 5.48 -5.37
N TYR A 19 19.49 4.48 -5.94
CA TYR A 19 18.45 4.70 -6.94
C TYR A 19 17.31 5.58 -6.40
N VAL A 20 16.78 5.25 -5.22
CA VAL A 20 15.63 5.98 -4.63
C VAL A 20 16.01 7.39 -4.20
N LEU A 21 17.21 7.59 -3.67
CA LEU A 21 17.63 8.89 -3.15
C LEU A 21 18.20 9.81 -4.23
N ASN A 22 18.96 9.26 -5.19
CA ASN A 22 19.77 10.04 -6.12
C ASN A 22 19.34 9.84 -7.58
N THR A 23 19.31 8.60 -8.08
CA THR A 23 19.08 8.37 -9.53
C THR A 23 17.67 8.75 -9.97
N ALA A 24 16.65 8.28 -9.25
CA ALA A 24 15.25 8.57 -9.51
C ALA A 24 14.70 9.67 -8.60
N ALA A 25 15.46 10.07 -7.56
CA ALA A 25 15.11 11.14 -6.63
C ALA A 25 13.66 11.03 -6.09
N LEU A 26 13.28 9.82 -5.68
CA LEU A 26 11.93 9.49 -5.19
C LEU A 26 11.72 9.85 -3.72
N GLY A 27 12.79 10.17 -2.98
CA GLY A 27 12.74 10.53 -1.56
C GLY A 27 11.83 11.74 -1.30
N ASN A 28 10.91 11.61 -0.34
CA ASN A 28 9.96 12.65 0.07
C ASN A 28 9.03 13.19 -1.02
N LEU A 29 8.90 12.48 -2.14
CA LEU A 29 8.17 12.97 -3.31
C LEU A 29 6.65 12.97 -3.13
N SER A 30 6.06 11.90 -2.61
CA SER A 30 4.60 11.78 -2.49
C SER A 30 4.15 10.76 -1.45
N GLU A 31 3.03 11.04 -0.78
CA GLU A 31 2.33 10.02 0.03
C GLU A 31 1.58 9.01 -0.85
N HIS A 32 1.27 9.37 -2.10
CA HIS A 32 0.47 8.55 -3.01
C HIS A 32 1.27 7.46 -3.73
N ALA A 33 2.47 7.15 -3.26
CA ALA A 33 3.32 6.12 -3.85
C ALA A 33 4.12 5.36 -2.78
N ALA A 34 4.43 4.11 -3.08
CA ALA A 34 5.34 3.28 -2.31
C ALA A 34 6.18 2.41 -3.25
N ILE A 35 7.46 2.21 -2.91
CA ILE A 35 8.37 1.33 -3.63
C ILE A 35 8.63 0.05 -2.83
N TYR A 36 8.75 -1.07 -3.54
CA TYR A 36 8.96 -2.40 -2.96
C TYR A 36 10.22 -3.02 -3.51
N TRP A 37 11.08 -3.59 -2.66
CA TRP A 37 12.34 -4.19 -3.07
C TRP A 37 12.58 -5.50 -2.33
N PRO A 38 13.17 -6.52 -2.97
CA PRO A 38 13.67 -6.58 -4.36
C PRO A 38 12.61 -7.02 -5.37
N ARG A 39 13.03 -7.21 -6.63
CA ARG A 39 12.25 -7.99 -7.59
C ARG A 39 12.10 -9.44 -7.10
N VAL A 40 11.10 -10.14 -7.63
CA VAL A 40 10.68 -11.46 -7.13
C VAL A 40 10.80 -12.52 -8.21
N LYS A 41 11.06 -13.77 -7.79
CA LYS A 41 11.11 -14.94 -8.66
C LYS A 41 9.75 -15.65 -8.64
N VAL A 42 9.22 -15.95 -9.82
CA VAL A 42 7.96 -16.67 -10.02
C VAL A 42 8.19 -17.87 -10.94
N LEU A 43 7.27 -18.84 -10.93
CA LEU A 43 7.29 -19.95 -11.88
C LEU A 43 7.12 -19.41 -13.31
N ASN A 44 7.86 -19.96 -14.26
CA ASN A 44 7.68 -19.65 -15.67
C ASN A 44 6.33 -20.21 -16.17
N PRO A 45 5.37 -19.36 -16.58
CA PRO A 45 4.06 -19.83 -17.03
C PRO A 45 4.10 -20.47 -18.42
N SER A 46 5.13 -20.18 -19.23
CA SER A 46 5.28 -20.75 -20.57
C SER A 46 6.73 -20.70 -21.04
N ARG A 47 7.38 -21.87 -21.05
CA ARG A 47 8.78 -22.01 -21.51
C ARG A 47 8.96 -21.70 -22.99
N SER A 48 7.91 -21.79 -23.81
CA SER A 48 7.97 -21.44 -25.23
C SER A 48 7.98 -19.94 -25.48
N VAL A 49 7.43 -19.14 -24.55
CA VAL A 49 7.33 -17.67 -24.69
C VAL A 49 8.43 -16.96 -23.92
N PHE A 50 8.73 -17.41 -22.70
CA PHE A 50 9.62 -16.70 -21.77
C PHE A 50 10.99 -17.37 -21.59
N GLY A 51 11.33 -18.34 -22.45
CA GLY A 51 12.59 -19.08 -22.42
C GLY A 51 12.53 -20.33 -21.55
N SER A 52 13.57 -21.16 -21.63
CA SER A 52 13.60 -22.50 -21.02
C SER A 52 13.74 -22.53 -19.50
N SER A 53 14.01 -21.38 -18.84
CA SER A 53 14.17 -21.30 -17.38
C SER A 53 12.88 -21.69 -16.65
N ASP A 54 13.01 -22.40 -15.52
CA ASP A 54 11.88 -22.75 -14.66
C ASP A 54 11.32 -21.57 -13.88
N GLN A 55 12.16 -20.57 -13.63
CA GLN A 55 11.80 -19.39 -12.86
C GLN A 55 12.15 -18.12 -13.63
N LEU A 56 11.30 -17.10 -13.46
CA LEU A 56 11.50 -15.79 -14.05
C LEU A 56 11.58 -14.74 -12.94
N VAL A 57 12.46 -13.77 -13.12
CA VAL A 57 12.51 -12.59 -12.25
C VAL A 57 11.58 -11.53 -12.82
N VAL A 58 10.60 -11.12 -12.02
CA VAL A 58 9.57 -10.16 -12.40
C VAL A 58 9.51 -9.00 -11.42
N ALA A 59 8.99 -7.86 -11.90
CA ALA A 59 8.76 -6.71 -11.06
C ALA A 59 7.61 -7.00 -10.05
N PRO A 60 7.72 -6.58 -8.78
CA PRO A 60 6.79 -6.99 -7.74
C PRO A 60 5.42 -6.31 -7.80
N SER A 61 5.27 -5.18 -8.49
CA SER A 61 4.07 -4.32 -8.46
C SER A 61 2.75 -5.07 -8.67
N GLY A 62 2.69 -5.98 -9.63
CA GLY A 62 1.50 -6.80 -9.88
C GLY A 62 1.14 -7.70 -8.69
N ILE A 63 2.13 -8.30 -8.04
CA ILE A 63 1.94 -9.14 -6.86
C ILE A 63 1.51 -8.27 -5.67
N ILE A 64 2.15 -7.12 -5.47
CA ILE A 64 1.79 -6.17 -4.41
C ILE A 64 0.37 -5.65 -4.60
N ALA A 65 -0.05 -5.33 -5.82
CA ALA A 65 -1.42 -4.95 -6.13
C ALA A 65 -2.40 -6.07 -5.76
N GLY A 66 -2.06 -7.34 -6.01
CA GLY A 66 -2.84 -8.49 -5.57
C GLY A 66 -2.93 -8.62 -4.04
N VAL A 67 -1.83 -8.37 -3.32
CA VAL A 67 -1.80 -8.32 -1.85
C VAL A 67 -2.68 -7.19 -1.32
N PHE A 68 -2.64 -6.02 -1.94
CA PHE A 68 -3.48 -4.86 -1.62
C PHE A 68 -4.96 -5.21 -1.78
N SER A 69 -5.36 -5.73 -2.94
CA SER A 69 -6.76 -6.12 -3.19
C SER A 69 -7.25 -7.18 -2.21
N ARG A 70 -6.42 -8.19 -1.90
CA ARG A 70 -6.77 -9.24 -0.93
C ARG A 70 -6.93 -8.70 0.48
N THR A 71 -6.03 -7.80 0.91
CA THR A 71 -6.11 -7.18 2.24
C THR A 71 -7.35 -6.31 2.37
N ASP A 72 -7.61 -5.47 1.37
CA ASP A 72 -8.77 -4.57 1.36
C ASP A 72 -10.09 -5.35 1.38
N GLY A 73 -10.18 -6.44 0.60
CA GLY A 73 -11.38 -7.27 0.48
C GLY A 73 -11.53 -8.34 1.56
N GLY A 74 -10.54 -8.52 2.44
CA GLY A 74 -10.53 -9.60 3.42
C GLY A 74 -11.57 -9.45 4.54
N ARG A 75 -11.99 -8.22 4.85
CA ARG A 75 -13.03 -7.89 5.85
C ARG A 75 -13.59 -6.49 5.63
N PRO A 76 -14.74 -6.14 6.23
CA PRO A 76 -15.16 -4.75 6.36
C PRO A 76 -14.07 -3.91 7.02
N GLY A 77 -13.68 -2.80 6.38
CA GLY A 77 -12.57 -1.95 6.82
C GLY A 77 -11.17 -2.49 6.54
N GLY A 78 -11.01 -3.54 5.72
CA GLY A 78 -9.70 -4.10 5.38
C GLY A 78 -8.75 -3.09 4.74
N VAL A 79 -9.28 -2.05 4.06
CA VAL A 79 -8.48 -0.95 3.48
C VAL A 79 -7.67 -0.14 4.52
N TYR A 80 -8.08 -0.18 5.79
CA TYR A 80 -7.37 0.46 6.91
C TYR A 80 -6.26 -0.41 7.48
N ASP A 81 -6.22 -1.70 7.10
CA ASP A 81 -5.18 -2.59 7.55
C ASP A 81 -3.91 -2.42 6.71
N PRO A 82 -2.72 -2.48 7.33
CA PRO A 82 -1.47 -2.53 6.59
C PRO A 82 -1.42 -3.81 5.74
N PRO A 83 -1.19 -3.69 4.40
CA PRO A 83 -0.96 -4.83 3.52
C PRO A 83 0.50 -5.32 3.67
N ALA A 84 0.92 -5.56 4.92
CA ALA A 84 2.27 -5.94 5.30
C ALA A 84 2.23 -6.94 6.46
N GLY A 85 3.39 -7.49 6.82
CA GLY A 85 3.52 -8.56 7.80
C GLY A 85 3.18 -9.94 7.24
N ILE A 86 3.44 -10.98 8.04
CA ILE A 86 3.41 -12.39 7.63
C ILE A 86 2.06 -12.80 7.04
N ASP A 87 0.95 -12.36 7.64
CA ASP A 87 -0.39 -12.80 7.26
C ASP A 87 -0.97 -11.96 6.11
N LYS A 88 -1.18 -10.66 6.35
CA LYS A 88 -1.82 -9.76 5.37
C LYS A 88 -0.91 -9.47 4.18
N GLY A 89 0.38 -9.26 4.45
CA GLY A 89 1.43 -9.01 3.47
C GLY A 89 1.92 -10.25 2.71
N ARG A 90 1.34 -11.44 2.94
CA ARG A 90 1.76 -12.69 2.29
C ARG A 90 1.70 -12.60 0.77
N MET A 91 2.77 -12.99 0.10
CA MET A 91 2.82 -13.07 -1.36
C MET A 91 2.61 -14.52 -1.81
N PHE A 92 1.61 -14.76 -2.65
CA PHE A 92 1.35 -16.06 -3.27
C PHE A 92 2.03 -16.16 -4.63
N GLY A 93 2.51 -17.36 -4.98
CA GLY A 93 3.20 -17.60 -6.25
C GLY A 93 4.65 -17.09 -6.32
N VAL A 94 5.13 -16.40 -5.27
CA VAL A 94 6.53 -15.97 -5.16
C VAL A 94 7.36 -17.13 -4.62
N LEU A 95 8.35 -17.55 -5.40
CA LEU A 95 9.25 -18.65 -5.09
C LEU A 95 10.50 -18.15 -4.34
N GLY A 96 10.95 -16.94 -4.67
CA GLY A 96 12.12 -16.32 -4.05
C GLY A 96 12.31 -14.87 -4.48
N PHE A 97 13.50 -14.34 -4.22
CA PHE A 97 13.88 -12.95 -4.48
C PHE A 97 14.98 -12.88 -5.53
N GLU A 98 15.08 -11.76 -6.23
CA GLU A 98 16.17 -11.50 -7.19
C GLU A 98 17.53 -11.47 -6.49
N THR A 99 17.58 -10.89 -5.28
CA THR A 99 18.76 -10.84 -4.41
C THR A 99 18.42 -11.38 -3.02
N ASP A 100 19.31 -12.19 -2.46
CA ASP A 100 19.18 -12.75 -1.11
C ASP A 100 19.57 -11.74 -0.02
N GLU A 101 20.10 -10.57 -0.37
CA GLU A 101 20.43 -9.50 0.60
C GLU A 101 19.21 -9.12 1.45
N VAL A 102 17.99 -9.21 0.90
CA VAL A 102 16.76 -8.88 1.64
C VAL A 102 16.46 -9.85 2.80
N LEU A 103 17.11 -11.01 2.83
CA LEU A 103 17.00 -11.98 3.92
C LEU A 103 17.83 -11.56 5.13
N GLU A 104 18.88 -10.76 4.93
CA GLU A 104 19.71 -10.22 6.00
C GLU A 104 19.02 -9.01 6.67
N GLU A 105 18.84 -9.08 7.98
CA GLU A 105 18.22 -8.00 8.77
C GLU A 105 18.97 -6.66 8.61
N ARG A 106 20.31 -6.69 8.67
CA ARG A 106 21.16 -5.49 8.50
C ARG A 106 20.93 -4.78 7.17
N LYS A 107 20.63 -5.53 6.11
CA LYS A 107 20.34 -4.98 4.78
C LYS A 107 18.94 -4.37 4.74
N ARG A 108 17.95 -5.00 5.39
CA ARG A 108 16.61 -4.41 5.54
C ARG A 108 16.64 -3.11 6.37
N ASP A 109 17.44 -3.07 7.43
CA ASP A 109 17.64 -1.90 8.27
C ASP A 109 18.32 -0.73 7.54
N LEU A 110 19.09 -1.03 6.48
CA LEU A 110 19.65 0.01 5.61
C LEU A 110 18.58 0.66 4.73
N VAL A 111 17.68 -0.14 4.15
CA VAL A 111 16.71 0.35 3.13
C VAL A 111 15.42 0.91 3.75
N TYR A 112 14.94 0.33 4.85
CA TYR A 112 13.63 0.70 5.43
C TYR A 112 13.56 2.14 5.95
N PRO A 113 14.60 2.72 6.60
CA PRO A 113 14.65 4.14 6.92
C PRO A 113 14.59 5.05 5.69
N LYS A 114 15.02 4.56 4.53
CA LYS A 114 14.97 5.28 3.25
C LYS A 114 13.63 5.13 2.52
N ARG A 115 12.60 4.64 3.21
CA ARG A 115 11.22 4.49 2.71
C ARG A 115 11.07 3.50 1.55
N ILE A 116 11.96 2.53 1.52
CA ILE A 116 11.89 1.37 0.65
C ILE A 116 11.27 0.23 1.45
N ASN A 117 10.21 -0.40 0.94
CA ASN A 117 9.55 -1.49 1.64
C ASN A 117 10.19 -2.84 1.25
N PRO A 118 10.86 -3.54 2.19
CA PRO A 118 11.49 -4.82 1.90
C PRO A 118 10.46 -5.93 1.65
N LEU A 119 10.76 -6.84 0.73
CA LEU A 119 10.04 -8.09 0.50
C LEU A 119 10.91 -9.23 0.99
N THR A 120 10.48 -9.93 2.03
CA THR A 120 11.37 -10.88 2.72
C THR A 120 10.67 -12.19 3.07
N THR A 121 11.43 -13.10 3.65
CA THR A 121 10.95 -14.36 4.23
C THR A 121 11.91 -14.78 5.34
N GLY A 122 11.47 -15.72 6.17
CA GLY A 122 12.28 -16.32 7.23
C GLY A 122 12.12 -17.85 7.25
N PRO A 123 12.93 -18.57 8.05
CA PRO A 123 12.81 -20.02 8.18
C PRO A 123 11.39 -20.43 8.57
N GLY A 124 10.74 -21.26 7.74
CA GLY A 124 9.36 -21.72 7.96
C GLY A 124 8.26 -20.67 7.70
N LEU A 125 8.63 -19.43 7.33
CA LEU A 125 7.66 -18.37 7.05
C LEU A 125 7.32 -18.29 5.55
N PRO A 126 6.13 -17.79 5.21
CA PRO A 126 5.84 -17.43 3.82
C PRO A 126 6.72 -16.26 3.38
N ARG A 127 6.67 -15.91 2.08
CA ARG A 127 7.23 -14.66 1.57
C ARG A 127 6.22 -13.56 1.85
N TYR A 128 6.64 -12.45 2.44
CA TYR A 128 5.75 -11.37 2.85
C TYR A 128 6.39 -10.00 2.70
N ILE A 129 5.56 -8.96 2.73
CA ILE A 129 5.97 -7.56 2.71
C ILE A 129 6.35 -7.12 4.12
N ASP A 130 7.60 -6.69 4.33
CA ASP A 130 8.17 -6.28 5.63
C ASP A 130 8.23 -4.75 5.77
N GLY A 131 7.32 -4.04 5.11
CA GLY A 131 7.28 -2.58 5.14
C GLY A 131 5.95 -2.02 4.63
N SER A 132 5.50 -0.92 5.22
CA SER A 132 4.24 -0.26 4.85
C SER A 132 4.37 1.25 4.73
N ARG A 133 5.56 1.77 4.40
CA ARG A 133 5.84 3.21 4.27
C ARG A 133 5.54 3.72 2.86
N THR A 134 5.04 4.95 2.78
CA THR A 134 4.95 5.72 1.53
C THR A 134 6.29 6.43 1.27
N LEU A 135 6.48 7.02 0.09
CA LEU A 135 7.72 7.75 -0.25
C LEU A 135 7.91 9.05 0.54
N LYS A 136 6.83 9.65 1.07
CA LYS A 136 6.87 10.89 1.85
C LYS A 136 6.69 10.66 3.34
N GLY A 137 7.60 11.19 4.15
CA GLY A 137 7.63 10.90 5.57
C GLY A 137 7.23 11.96 6.55
N ASP A 138 7.41 13.20 6.15
CA ASP A 138 6.93 14.41 6.80
C ASP A 138 5.46 14.71 6.47
N GLY A 139 4.78 13.79 5.78
CA GLY A 139 3.37 13.91 5.41
C GLY A 139 2.41 13.58 6.55
N ASN A 140 1.13 13.91 6.35
CA ASN A 140 0.04 13.54 7.25
C ASN A 140 -0.22 12.03 7.28
N PHE A 141 0.07 11.33 6.18
CA PHE A 141 -0.19 9.90 6.03
C PHE A 141 1.08 9.17 5.53
N PRO A 142 2.08 9.00 6.41
CA PRO A 142 3.37 8.41 6.05
C PRO A 142 3.32 6.89 5.79
N TYR A 143 2.18 6.24 6.05
CA TYR A 143 1.97 4.80 5.83
C TYR A 143 0.94 4.52 4.72
N VAL A 144 1.15 3.38 4.03
CA VAL A 144 0.35 2.93 2.89
C VAL A 144 -1.12 2.75 3.27
N ALA A 145 -1.38 2.12 4.42
CA ALA A 145 -2.75 1.87 4.89
C ALA A 145 -3.50 3.17 5.19
N GLU A 146 -2.86 4.10 5.88
CA GLU A 146 -3.42 5.41 6.21
C GLU A 146 -3.77 6.18 4.93
N ARG A 147 -2.82 6.29 4.00
CA ARG A 147 -3.03 7.07 2.77
C ARG A 147 -4.13 6.46 1.90
N ARG A 148 -4.15 5.13 1.76
CA ARG A 148 -5.17 4.40 0.99
C ARG A 148 -6.54 4.45 1.68
N GLY A 149 -6.59 4.32 3.00
CA GLY A 149 -7.80 4.46 3.79
C GLY A 149 -8.46 5.84 3.63
N VAL A 150 -7.68 6.92 3.70
CA VAL A 150 -8.21 8.27 3.47
C VAL A 150 -8.61 8.48 2.01
N SER A 151 -7.83 7.97 1.04
CA SER A 151 -8.21 8.00 -0.38
C SER A 151 -9.55 7.30 -0.64
N PHE A 152 -9.83 6.20 0.07
CA PHE A 152 -11.09 5.49 0.00
C PHE A 152 -12.25 6.34 0.55
N ILE A 153 -12.06 6.98 1.71
CA ILE A 153 -13.04 7.89 2.31
C ILE A 153 -13.35 9.06 1.37
N GLU A 154 -12.33 9.78 0.89
CA GLU A 154 -12.48 10.92 -0.01
C GLU A 154 -13.26 10.56 -1.28
N ARG A 155 -12.89 9.44 -1.92
CA ARG A 155 -13.54 8.99 -3.16
C ARG A 155 -14.99 8.57 -2.91
N SER A 156 -15.25 7.86 -1.81
CA SER A 156 -16.60 7.41 -1.44
C SER A 156 -17.52 8.58 -1.13
N LEU A 157 -17.03 9.60 -0.40
CA LEU A 157 -17.80 10.82 -0.13
C LEU A 157 -18.06 11.60 -1.42
N LYS A 158 -17.07 11.77 -2.30
CA LYS A 158 -17.24 12.47 -3.58
C LYS A 158 -18.29 11.80 -4.47
N GLN A 159 -18.40 10.47 -4.42
CA GLN A 159 -19.43 9.71 -5.12
C GLN A 159 -20.79 9.79 -4.42
N GLY A 160 -20.83 9.60 -3.10
CA GLY A 160 -22.05 9.64 -2.29
C GLY A 160 -22.73 11.02 -2.28
N LEU A 161 -21.97 12.10 -2.48
CA LEU A 161 -22.49 13.47 -2.51
C LEU A 161 -22.85 13.99 -3.91
N GLN A 162 -22.83 13.14 -4.95
CA GLN A 162 -23.20 13.57 -6.31
C GLN A 162 -24.62 14.15 -6.39
N PHE A 163 -25.55 13.70 -5.56
CA PHE A 163 -26.92 14.23 -5.53
C PHE A 163 -27.01 15.72 -5.17
N ALA A 164 -25.98 16.28 -4.54
CA ALA A 164 -25.92 17.69 -4.16
C ALA A 164 -25.38 18.58 -5.28
N ARG A 165 -24.82 17.99 -6.34
CA ARG A 165 -24.27 18.71 -7.47
C ARG A 165 -25.36 19.47 -8.22
N HIS A 166 -25.11 20.75 -8.52
CA HIS A 166 -26.03 21.66 -9.21
C HIS A 166 -27.41 21.83 -8.55
N LYS A 167 -27.52 21.64 -7.23
CA LYS A 167 -28.71 22.00 -6.47
C LYS A 167 -28.55 23.37 -5.81
N ASN A 168 -29.68 24.03 -5.54
CA ASN A 168 -29.69 25.28 -4.78
C ASN A 168 -29.12 25.06 -3.37
N ASN A 169 -28.22 25.94 -2.94
CA ASN A 169 -27.57 25.87 -1.63
C ASN A 169 -28.52 26.32 -0.52
N THR A 170 -29.44 25.44 -0.12
CA THR A 170 -30.40 25.67 0.96
C THR A 170 -29.93 25.02 2.27
N GLU A 171 -30.44 25.49 3.41
CA GLU A 171 -30.21 24.85 4.71
C GLU A 171 -30.65 23.36 4.71
N GLY A 172 -31.75 23.04 4.02
CA GLY A 172 -32.21 21.66 3.85
C GLY A 172 -31.18 20.78 3.13
N LEU A 173 -30.55 21.29 2.07
CA LEU A 173 -29.50 20.56 1.34
C LEU A 173 -28.25 20.39 2.21
N ARG A 174 -27.80 21.44 2.91
CA ARG A 174 -26.66 21.36 3.83
C ARG A 174 -26.89 20.33 4.93
N ALA A 175 -28.09 20.32 5.52
CA ALA A 175 -28.47 19.34 6.52
C ALA A 175 -28.48 17.91 5.95
N GLN A 176 -28.96 17.71 4.72
CA GLN A 176 -28.91 16.41 4.04
C GLN A 176 -27.47 15.95 3.78
N VAL A 177 -26.59 16.84 3.32
CA VAL A 177 -25.16 16.55 3.11
C VAL A 177 -24.51 16.16 4.43
N ARG A 178 -24.66 16.96 5.49
CA ARG A 178 -24.11 16.65 6.82
C ARG A 178 -24.57 15.28 7.31
N ARG A 179 -25.89 14.99 7.28
CA ARG A 179 -26.43 13.68 7.68
C ARG A 179 -25.81 12.52 6.89
N THR A 180 -25.63 12.70 5.58
CA THR A 180 -25.04 11.67 4.70
C THR A 180 -23.58 11.41 5.05
N ILE A 181 -22.78 12.47 5.24
CA ILE A 181 -21.37 12.36 5.63
C ILE A 181 -21.26 11.72 7.02
N THR A 182 -22.02 12.20 8.00
CA THR A 182 -22.00 11.66 9.37
C THR A 182 -22.34 10.17 9.39
N ALA A 183 -23.40 9.74 8.70
CA ALA A 183 -23.78 8.32 8.64
C ALA A 183 -22.67 7.44 8.01
N PHE A 184 -22.02 7.93 6.95
CA PHE A 184 -20.90 7.23 6.33
C PHE A 184 -19.69 7.13 7.28
N LEU A 185 -19.29 8.23 7.92
CA LEU A 185 -18.14 8.25 8.82
C LEU A 185 -18.37 7.41 10.09
N LEU A 186 -19.60 7.37 10.62
CA LEU A 186 -19.97 6.43 11.70
C LEU A 186 -19.77 4.96 11.27
N THR A 187 -20.14 4.63 10.04
CA THR A 187 -19.92 3.28 9.49
C THR A 187 -18.42 2.97 9.37
N GLN A 188 -17.63 3.92 8.88
CA GLN A 188 -16.18 3.74 8.78
C GLN A 188 -15.50 3.65 10.15
N MET A 189 -15.98 4.40 11.15
CA MET A 189 -15.53 4.29 12.53
C MET A 189 -15.72 2.87 13.07
N ASN A 190 -16.89 2.29 12.87
CA ASN A 190 -17.17 0.91 13.29
C ASN A 190 -16.30 -0.12 12.54
N ASN A 191 -15.91 0.19 11.31
CA ASN A 191 -15.00 -0.63 10.50
C ASN A 191 -13.51 -0.47 10.90
N GLY A 192 -13.19 0.40 11.85
CA GLY A 192 -11.82 0.62 12.35
C GLY A 192 -11.02 1.68 11.60
N ALA A 193 -11.68 2.61 10.90
CA ALA A 193 -11.01 3.70 10.20
C ALA A 193 -10.31 4.71 11.13
N PHE A 194 -10.83 4.87 12.35
CA PHE A 194 -10.36 5.85 13.32
C PHE A 194 -9.83 5.17 14.56
N ARG A 195 -8.89 5.84 15.23
CA ARG A 195 -8.32 5.37 16.50
C ARG A 195 -9.34 5.35 17.64
N SER A 196 -10.27 6.30 17.64
CA SER A 196 -11.34 6.41 18.64
C SER A 196 -12.65 5.82 18.08
N ARG A 197 -13.45 5.22 18.97
CA ARG A 197 -14.84 4.82 18.69
C ARG A 197 -15.87 5.81 19.21
N GLU A 198 -15.43 6.89 19.83
CA GLU A 198 -16.29 8.02 20.20
C GLU A 198 -16.38 8.98 19.00
N PRO A 199 -17.57 9.22 18.41
CA PRO A 199 -17.72 10.03 17.21
C PRO A 199 -17.06 11.40 17.30
N ASP A 200 -17.28 12.14 18.39
CA ASP A 200 -16.78 13.50 18.58
C ASP A 200 -15.25 13.59 18.70
N LYS A 201 -14.58 12.47 19.04
CA LYS A 201 -13.11 12.36 19.04
C LYS A 201 -12.57 11.78 17.74
N ALA A 202 -13.41 11.11 16.95
CA ALA A 202 -13.01 10.38 15.75
C ALA A 202 -13.04 11.27 14.50
N PHE A 203 -14.09 12.08 14.33
CA PHE A 203 -14.26 12.95 13.16
C PHE A 203 -15.16 14.15 13.46
N PHE A 204 -15.16 15.12 12.54
CA PHE A 204 -16.09 16.26 12.53
C PHE A 204 -16.64 16.45 11.11
N VAL A 205 -17.79 17.13 10.99
CA VAL A 205 -18.51 17.37 9.72
C VAL A 205 -19.02 18.80 9.64
#